data_AF-C4Y3J2-F1
#
_entry.id   AF-C4Y3J2-F1
#
_cell.length_a   1.000
_cell.length_b   1.000
_cell.length_c   1.000
_cell.angle_alpha   90.00
_cell.angle_beta   90.00
_cell.angle_gamma   90.00
#
_symmetry.space_group_name_H-M   'P 1'
#
loop_
_entity.id
_entity.type
_entity.pdbx_description
1 polymer ?
#
loop_
_entity_poly.entity_id
_entity_poly.type
_entity_poly.pdbx_seq_one_letter_code
_entity_poly.pdbx_strand_id
1 'polypeptide(L)'
;MARHRKVDRALLSQNDPLDSADQELIISSLAAQNDSNFQFYRRVLLLAIVVEILPLAHAARVTFTQKGVYSPSAIMMVILSCVFSVASMWPVWRDWRRKALDYTNMALVAGLWTILYRSGLCWQDVFALVPAANLGAVVLLRRWHISTNKSVHDLRDLTYKFKSV
;
A
#
# COMPACT_ATOMS: atom_id res chain seq x y z
N MET A 1 -36.33 -8.45 13.83
CA MET A 1 -36.34 -6.97 13.83
C MET A 1 -35.14 -6.29 14.49
N ALA A 2 -34.52 -6.82 15.56
CA ALA A 2 -33.44 -6.11 16.28
C ALA A 2 -32.04 -6.11 15.61
N ARG A 3 -31.79 -6.94 14.59
CA ARG A 3 -30.46 -7.10 13.95
C ARG A 3 -30.23 -6.27 12.68
N HIS A 4 -31.25 -5.92 11.89
CA HIS A 4 -31.13 -4.92 10.80
C HIS A 4 -30.58 -3.59 11.33
N ARG A 5 -31.02 -3.22 12.54
CA ARG A 5 -30.52 -2.06 13.28
C ARG A 5 -29.01 -2.02 13.53
N LYS A 6 -28.26 -3.14 13.38
CA LYS A 6 -26.79 -3.13 13.58
C LYS A 6 -26.04 -2.68 12.32
N VAL A 7 -26.52 -3.06 11.14
CA VAL A 7 -25.98 -2.61 9.85
C VAL A 7 -26.39 -1.16 9.61
N ASP A 8 -27.67 -0.83 9.87
CA ASP A 8 -28.17 0.55 9.76
C ASP A 8 -27.40 1.49 10.72
N ARG A 9 -27.13 1.08 11.97
CA ARG A 9 -26.29 1.88 12.89
C ARG A 9 -24.80 1.97 12.49
N ALA A 10 -24.30 1.02 11.71
CA ALA A 10 -22.90 1.00 11.27
C ALA A 10 -22.69 1.78 9.97
N LEU A 11 -23.72 1.86 9.11
CA LEU A 11 -23.68 2.53 7.81
C LEU A 11 -24.37 3.90 7.79
N LEU A 12 -25.38 4.13 8.63
CA LEU A 12 -26.17 5.36 8.65
C LEU A 12 -26.14 6.01 10.05
N SER A 13 -25.88 7.32 10.07
CA SER A 13 -26.14 8.18 11.23
C SER A 13 -27.64 8.51 11.39
N GLN A 14 -28.45 8.24 10.36
CA GLN A 14 -29.89 8.49 10.31
C GLN A 14 -30.66 7.17 10.36
N ASN A 15 -31.68 7.10 11.22
CA ASN A 15 -32.39 5.88 11.63
C ASN A 15 -33.38 5.31 10.58
N ASP A 16 -33.19 5.58 9.29
CA ASP A 16 -34.08 5.06 8.27
C ASP A 16 -33.68 3.62 7.90
N PRO A 17 -34.60 2.65 7.97
CA PRO A 17 -34.29 1.26 7.67
C PRO A 17 -34.03 1.09 6.17
N LEU A 18 -32.83 0.65 5.81
CA LEU A 18 -32.50 0.26 4.44
C LEU A 18 -33.10 -1.11 4.10
N ASP A 19 -33.59 -1.27 2.88
CA ASP A 19 -33.99 -2.59 2.38
C ASP A 19 -32.74 -3.44 2.04
N SER A 20 -32.93 -4.75 1.83
CA SER A 20 -31.80 -5.66 1.55
C SER A 20 -31.12 -5.39 0.21
N ALA A 21 -31.84 -4.84 -0.78
CA ALA A 21 -31.28 -4.54 -2.09
C ALA A 21 -30.38 -3.29 -2.04
N ASP A 22 -30.79 -2.28 -1.29
CA ASP A 22 -30.02 -1.06 -1.02
C ASP A 22 -28.75 -1.39 -0.22
N GLN A 23 -28.84 -2.28 0.78
CA GLN A 23 -27.67 -2.76 1.52
C GLN A 23 -26.65 -3.47 0.61
N GLU A 24 -27.11 -4.34 -0.29
CA GLU A 24 -26.23 -5.02 -1.24
C GLU A 24 -25.61 -4.05 -2.25
N LEU A 25 -26.37 -3.04 -2.69
CA LEU A 25 -25.89 -1.98 -3.57
C LEU A 25 -24.81 -1.13 -2.89
N ILE A 26 -25.01 -0.77 -1.62
CA ILE A 26 -24.00 -0.03 -0.83
C ILE A 26 -22.73 -0.87 -0.65
N ILE A 27 -22.85 -2.13 -0.24
CA ILE A 27 -21.68 -3.02 -0.02
C ILE A 27 -20.90 -3.24 -1.32
N SER A 28 -21.58 -3.49 -2.43
CA SER A 28 -20.94 -3.67 -3.73
C SER A 28 -20.29 -2.37 -4.23
N SER A 29 -20.91 -1.21 -3.99
CA SER A 29 -20.30 0.09 -4.31
C SER A 29 -19.03 0.35 -3.49
N LEU A 30 -19.03 0.03 -2.19
CA LEU A 30 -17.87 0.17 -1.30
C LEU A 30 -16.72 -0.75 -1.72
N ALA A 31 -17.03 -1.99 -2.08
CA ALA A 31 -16.04 -2.93 -2.60
C ALA A 31 -15.40 -2.41 -3.91
N ALA A 32 -16.25 -1.99 -4.86
CA ALA A 32 -15.79 -1.46 -6.15
C ALA A 32 -14.97 -0.18 -6.00
N GLN A 33 -15.37 0.72 -5.08
CA GLN A 33 -14.62 1.94 -4.80
C GLN A 33 -13.26 1.64 -4.15
N ASN A 34 -13.20 0.69 -3.21
CA ASN A 34 -11.93 0.28 -2.60
C ASN A 34 -10.96 -0.30 -3.64
N ASP A 35 -11.45 -1.16 -4.54
CA ASP A 35 -10.65 -1.73 -5.62
C ASP A 35 -10.19 -0.65 -6.62
N SER A 36 -11.09 0.25 -7.01
CA SER A 36 -10.76 1.38 -7.91
C SER A 36 -9.68 2.28 -7.30
N ASN A 37 -9.83 2.66 -6.03
CA ASN A 37 -8.85 3.47 -5.30
C ASN A 37 -7.51 2.76 -5.23
N PHE A 38 -7.49 1.46 -4.90
CA PHE A 38 -6.26 0.68 -4.86
C PHE A 38 -5.56 0.64 -6.21
N GLN A 39 -6.29 0.46 -7.30
CA GLN A 39 -5.73 0.49 -8.67
C GLN A 39 -5.19 1.87 -9.04
N PHE A 40 -5.89 2.94 -8.67
CA PHE A 40 -5.45 4.31 -8.90
C PHE A 40 -4.14 4.60 -8.16
N TYR A 41 -4.08 4.36 -6.86
CA TYR A 41 -2.87 4.60 -6.07
C TYR A 41 -1.70 3.73 -6.50
N ARG A 42 -1.95 2.49 -6.93
CA ARG A 42 -0.92 1.63 -7.53
C ARG A 42 -0.32 2.25 -8.79
N ARG A 43 -1.13 2.84 -9.67
CA ARG A 43 -0.64 3.53 -10.88
C ARG A 43 0.19 4.76 -10.52
N VAL A 44 -0.28 5.55 -9.54
CA VAL A 44 0.46 6.73 -9.06
C VAL A 44 1.82 6.34 -8.51
N LEU A 45 1.90 5.27 -7.70
CA LEU A 45 3.18 4.80 -7.17
C LEU A 45 4.11 4.22 -8.25
N LEU A 46 3.58 3.52 -9.24
CA LEU A 46 4.41 3.08 -10.38
C LEU A 46 5.01 4.27 -11.13
N LEU A 47 4.24 5.35 -11.33
CA LEU A 47 4.73 6.58 -11.94
C LEU A 47 5.80 7.25 -11.08
N ALA A 48 5.62 7.28 -9.75
CA ALA A 48 6.63 7.81 -8.83
C ALA A 48 7.96 7.04 -8.96
N ILE A 49 7.91 5.70 -8.95
CA ILE A 49 9.10 4.85 -9.13
C ILE A 49 9.79 5.12 -10.47
N VAL A 50 9.05 5.35 -11.56
CA VAL A 50 9.64 5.67 -12.86
C VAL A 50 10.40 7.00 -12.82
N VAL A 51 9.84 8.01 -12.15
CA VAL A 51 10.50 9.32 -11.96
C VAL A 51 11.77 9.17 -11.12
N GLU A 52 11.80 8.26 -10.15
CA GLU A 52 12.97 7.97 -9.30
C GLU A 52 14.15 7.32 -10.03
N ILE A 53 13.93 6.70 -11.19
CA ILE A 53 15.01 6.07 -11.95
C ILE A 53 16.08 7.09 -12.37
N LEU A 54 15.68 8.32 -12.69
CA LEU A 54 16.60 9.38 -13.15
C LEU A 54 17.61 9.80 -12.07
N PRO A 55 17.20 10.25 -10.87
CA PRO A 55 18.14 10.58 -9.81
C PRO A 55 18.95 9.36 -9.35
N LEU A 56 18.35 8.16 -9.36
CA LEU A 56 19.06 6.93 -9.00
C LEU A 56 20.18 6.59 -9.99
N ALA A 57 19.90 6.70 -11.30
CA ALA A 57 20.89 6.47 -12.34
C ALA A 57 22.04 7.50 -12.25
N HIS A 58 21.71 8.75 -11.94
CA HIS A 58 22.72 9.78 -11.68
C HIS A 58 23.58 9.45 -10.45
N ALA A 59 22.97 9.10 -9.32
CA ALA A 59 23.68 8.74 -8.09
C ALA A 59 24.57 7.48 -8.28
N ALA A 60 24.06 6.48 -8.99
CA ALA A 60 24.85 5.30 -9.36
C ALA A 60 26.07 5.70 -10.19
N ARG A 61 25.88 6.50 -11.25
CA ARG A 61 26.98 6.98 -12.09
C ARG A 61 28.03 7.76 -11.29
N VAL A 62 27.61 8.68 -10.43
CA VAL A 62 28.52 9.47 -9.58
C VAL A 62 29.33 8.55 -8.66
N THR A 63 28.73 7.49 -8.12
CA THR A 63 29.42 6.56 -7.21
C THR A 63 30.46 5.70 -7.92
N PHE A 64 30.17 5.26 -9.15
CA PHE A 64 31.10 4.49 -9.95
C PHE A 64 32.25 5.35 -10.53
N THR A 65 32.04 6.65 -10.71
CA THR A 65 33.03 7.56 -11.31
C THR A 65 33.82 8.38 -10.29
N GLN A 66 33.18 8.83 -9.21
CA GLN A 66 33.77 9.59 -8.12
C GLN A 66 33.74 8.73 -6.85
N LYS A 67 34.86 8.07 -6.55
CA LYS A 67 35.01 7.29 -5.32
C LYS A 67 34.78 8.21 -4.11
N GLY A 68 33.76 7.92 -3.30
CA GLY A 68 33.59 8.51 -1.97
C GLY A 68 32.37 9.42 -1.77
N VAL A 69 31.57 9.72 -2.80
CA VAL A 69 30.37 10.57 -2.62
C VAL A 69 29.21 9.78 -2.00
N TYR A 70 28.97 8.54 -2.46
CA TYR A 70 27.94 7.68 -1.89
C TYR A 70 28.51 6.29 -1.59
N SER A 71 27.96 5.65 -0.54
CA SER A 71 28.26 4.25 -0.27
C SER A 71 27.63 3.35 -1.34
N PRO A 72 28.39 2.44 -1.99
CA PRO A 72 27.84 1.45 -2.91
C PRO A 72 26.72 0.60 -2.29
N SER A 73 26.79 0.33 -0.98
CA SER A 73 25.75 -0.43 -0.28
C SER A 73 24.43 0.34 -0.16
N ALA A 74 24.48 1.66 0.02
CA ALA A 74 23.29 2.49 0.10
C ALA A 74 22.54 2.53 -1.24
N ILE A 75 23.28 2.68 -2.35
CA ILE A 75 22.70 2.64 -3.69
C ILE A 75 22.11 1.27 -4.00
N MET A 76 22.78 0.19 -3.60
CA MET A 76 22.24 -1.16 -3.75
C MET A 76 20.93 -1.33 -2.96
N MET A 77 20.85 -0.82 -1.73
CA MET A 77 19.60 -0.85 -0.94
C MET A 77 18.48 -0.05 -1.62
N VAL A 78 18.80 1.11 -2.20
CA VAL A 78 17.81 1.91 -2.94
C VAL A 78 17.34 1.16 -4.20
N ILE A 79 18.25 0.60 -5.00
CA ILE A 79 17.88 -0.22 -6.17
C ILE A 79 16.97 -1.39 -5.75
N LEU A 80 17.35 -2.12 -4.70
CA LEU A 80 16.54 -3.21 -4.16
C LEU A 80 15.17 -2.70 -3.72
N SER A 81 15.08 -1.54 -3.07
CA SER A 81 13.80 -0.95 -2.67
C SER A 81 12.89 -0.65 -3.87
N CYS A 82 13.41 -0.14 -4.97
CA CYS A 82 12.63 0.08 -6.19
C CYS A 82 12.14 -1.24 -6.78
N VAL A 83 13.02 -2.24 -6.89
CA VAL A 83 12.67 -3.58 -7.41
C VAL A 83 11.59 -4.24 -6.56
N PHE A 84 11.74 -4.22 -5.23
CA PHE A 84 10.76 -4.82 -4.33
C PHE A 84 9.44 -4.05 -4.30
N SER A 85 9.46 -2.73 -4.45
CA SER A 85 8.24 -1.92 -4.62
C SER A 85 7.48 -2.35 -5.86
N VAL A 86 8.15 -2.49 -7.01
CA VAL A 86 7.51 -2.99 -8.25
C VAL A 86 7.03 -4.43 -8.11
N ALA A 87 7.86 -5.31 -7.54
CA ALA A 87 7.50 -6.71 -7.32
C ALA A 87 6.23 -6.85 -6.44
N SER A 88 6.11 -6.00 -5.41
CA SER A 88 4.92 -5.94 -4.56
C SER A 88 3.69 -5.35 -5.27
N MET A 89 3.81 -4.67 -6.39
CA MET A 89 2.62 -4.20 -7.12
C MET A 89 2.04 -5.29 -8.04
N TRP A 90 2.76 -6.40 -8.19
CA TRP A 90 2.37 -7.50 -9.06
C TRP A 90 1.28 -8.38 -8.41
N PRO A 91 0.15 -8.66 -9.09
CA PRO A 91 -0.99 -9.37 -8.49
C PRO A 91 -0.80 -10.90 -8.37
N VAL A 92 0.24 -11.47 -9.01
CA VAL A 92 0.38 -12.93 -9.21
C VAL A 92 0.98 -13.68 -8.00
N TRP A 93 1.41 -12.99 -6.95
CA TRP A 93 2.07 -13.65 -5.82
C TRP A 93 1.08 -14.48 -4.98
N ARG A 94 1.47 -15.70 -4.58
CA ARG A 94 0.76 -16.48 -3.54
C ARG A 94 0.86 -15.79 -2.17
N ASP A 95 -0.11 -16.01 -1.28
CA ASP A 95 -0.24 -15.29 0.00
C ASP A 95 1.00 -15.36 0.90
N TRP A 96 1.70 -16.50 0.94
CA TRP A 96 2.94 -16.62 1.72
C TRP A 96 4.08 -15.76 1.14
N ARG A 97 4.19 -15.67 -0.19
CA ARG A 97 5.18 -14.82 -0.86
C ARG A 97 4.85 -13.35 -0.65
N ARG A 98 3.56 -12.99 -0.59
CA ARG A 98 3.13 -11.62 -0.27
C ARG A 98 3.59 -11.21 1.13
N LYS A 99 3.35 -12.05 2.15
CA LYS A 99 3.81 -11.78 3.52
C LYS A 99 5.32 -11.62 3.59
N ALA A 100 6.06 -12.52 2.92
CA ALA A 100 7.53 -12.41 2.85
C ALA A 100 7.98 -11.08 2.22
N LEU A 101 7.35 -10.67 1.10
CA LEU A 101 7.63 -9.38 0.47
C LEU A 101 7.34 -8.20 1.39
N ASP A 102 6.24 -8.22 2.16
CA ASP A 102 5.90 -7.13 3.07
C ASP A 102 6.92 -7.03 4.23
N TYR A 103 7.38 -8.16 4.77
CA TYR A 103 8.44 -8.16 5.79
C TYR A 103 9.77 -7.67 5.25
N THR A 104 10.16 -8.13 4.05
CA THR A 104 11.36 -7.63 3.37
C THR A 104 11.26 -6.14 3.12
N ASN A 105 10.09 -5.66 2.71
CA ASN A 105 9.82 -4.25 2.50
C ASN A 105 10.00 -3.46 3.80
N MET A 106 9.37 -3.88 4.90
CA MET A 106 9.53 -3.21 6.19
C MET A 106 11.00 -3.18 6.66
N ALA A 107 11.74 -4.27 6.46
CA ALA A 107 13.17 -4.32 6.77
C ALA A 107 13.99 -3.35 5.91
N LEU A 108 13.66 -3.20 4.62
CA LEU A 108 14.29 -2.23 3.73
C LEU A 108 13.97 -0.78 4.13
N VAL A 109 12.73 -0.47 4.52
CA VAL A 109 12.38 0.86 5.06
C VAL A 109 13.22 1.14 6.31
N ALA A 110 13.27 0.21 7.25
CA ALA A 110 14.04 0.38 8.48
C ALA A 110 15.53 0.57 8.17
N GLY A 111 16.10 -0.24 7.28
CA GLY A 111 17.48 -0.12 6.83
C GLY A 111 17.79 1.25 6.22
N LEU A 112 16.98 1.69 5.25
CA LEU A 112 17.13 3.01 4.63
C LEU A 112 16.99 4.13 5.66
N TRP A 113 16.02 4.02 6.57
CA TRP A 113 15.82 5.00 7.64
C TRP A 113 17.03 5.09 8.59
N THR A 114 17.64 3.95 8.96
CA THR A 114 18.84 3.96 9.80
C THR A 114 20.05 4.58 9.09
N ILE A 115 20.15 4.42 7.76
CA ILE A 115 21.19 5.05 6.95
C ILE A 115 20.97 6.57 6.95
N LEU A 116 19.75 7.03 6.65
CA LEU A 116 19.36 8.45 6.66
C LEU A 116 19.60 9.11 8.02
N TYR A 117 19.26 8.42 9.11
CA TYR A 117 19.44 8.93 10.46
C TYR A 117 20.92 9.08 10.83
N ARG A 118 21.78 8.18 10.33
CA ARG A 118 23.23 8.21 10.59
C ARG A 118 23.99 9.20 9.72
N SER A 119 23.53 9.48 8.50
CA SER A 119 24.21 10.40 7.57
C SER A 119 23.92 11.88 7.83
N GLY A 120 22.92 12.19 8.66
CA GLY A 120 22.63 13.58 9.04
C GLY A 120 22.02 14.36 7.88
N LEU A 121 20.92 13.86 7.30
CA LEU A 121 20.01 14.53 6.34
C LEU A 121 20.69 15.59 5.47
N CYS A 122 21.65 15.18 4.64
CA CYS A 122 22.17 16.04 3.59
C CYS A 122 21.22 16.03 2.39
N TRP A 123 21.29 17.04 1.51
CA TRP A 123 20.58 17.03 0.22
C TRP A 123 20.87 15.78 -0.61
N GLN A 124 22.07 15.25 -0.40
CA GLN A 124 22.52 13.96 -0.90
C GLN A 124 21.61 12.83 -0.39
N ASP A 125 21.20 12.79 0.86
CA ASP A 125 20.38 11.69 1.41
C ASP A 125 18.92 11.66 0.89
N VAL A 126 18.45 12.72 0.23
CA VAL A 126 17.08 12.82 -0.29
C VAL A 126 16.76 11.71 -1.30
N PHE A 127 17.76 11.19 -2.05
CA PHE A 127 17.52 10.09 -2.98
C PHE A 127 17.16 8.77 -2.29
N ALA A 128 17.48 8.59 -1.00
CA ALA A 128 17.10 7.41 -0.23
C ALA A 128 15.75 7.59 0.50
N LEU A 129 15.36 8.85 0.77
CA LEU A 129 14.10 9.18 1.41
C LEU A 129 12.90 8.83 0.53
N VAL A 130 12.95 9.19 -0.75
CA VAL A 130 11.82 9.00 -1.68
C VAL A 130 11.50 7.51 -1.89
N PRO A 131 12.47 6.62 -2.19
CA PRO A 131 12.23 5.18 -2.30
C PRO A 131 11.76 4.55 -1.00
N ALA A 132 12.27 4.99 0.15
CA ALA A 132 11.79 4.55 1.46
C ALA A 132 10.31 4.94 1.68
N ALA A 133 9.93 6.17 1.33
CA ALA A 133 8.56 6.65 1.43
C ALA A 133 7.61 5.88 0.51
N ASN A 134 8.00 5.62 -0.75
CA ASN A 134 7.23 4.81 -1.68
C ASN A 134 6.99 3.39 -1.18
N LEU A 135 8.05 2.77 -0.66
CA LEU A 135 7.99 1.42 -0.18
C LEU A 135 7.14 1.32 1.10
N GLY A 136 7.17 2.33 1.96
CA GLY A 136 6.23 2.50 3.06
C GLY A 136 4.78 2.67 2.57
N ALA A 137 4.56 3.52 1.57
CA ALA A 137 3.23 3.77 1.00
C ALA A 137 2.61 2.50 0.39
N VAL A 138 3.42 1.68 -0.30
CA VAL A 138 3.01 0.36 -0.81
C VAL A 138 2.48 -0.53 0.31
N VAL A 139 3.23 -0.64 1.41
CA VAL A 139 2.86 -1.48 2.55
C VAL A 139 1.56 -0.99 3.19
N LEU A 140 1.43 0.33 3.37
CA LEU A 140 0.23 0.95 3.94
C LEU A 140 -0.99 0.77 3.06
N LEU A 141 -0.90 1.06 1.76
CA LEU A 141 -1.99 0.90 0.80
C LEU A 141 -2.50 -0.53 0.75
N ARG A 142 -1.60 -1.50 0.74
CA ARG A 142 -1.96 -2.92 0.79
C ARG A 142 -2.67 -3.27 2.09
N ARG A 143 -2.11 -2.85 3.23
CA ARG A 143 -2.72 -3.11 4.54
C ARG A 143 -4.10 -2.50 4.66
N TRP A 144 -4.28 -1.27 4.17
CA TRP A 144 -5.58 -0.59 4.13
C TRP A 144 -6.55 -1.30 3.19
N HIS A 145 -6.14 -1.67 1.97
CA HIS A 145 -7.00 -2.40 1.03
C HIS A 145 -7.50 -3.73 1.61
N ILE A 146 -6.62 -4.52 2.22
CA ILE A 146 -6.97 -5.78 2.88
C ILE A 146 -7.90 -5.54 4.07
N SER A 147 -7.58 -4.56 4.91
CA SER A 147 -8.41 -4.22 6.08
C SER A 147 -9.82 -3.79 5.66
N THR A 148 -9.92 -2.90 4.67
CA THR A 148 -11.21 -2.43 4.15
C THR A 148 -11.98 -3.57 3.49
N ASN A 149 -11.32 -4.43 2.70
CA ASN A 149 -11.98 -5.60 2.11
C ASN A 149 -12.50 -6.57 3.17
N LYS A 150 -11.74 -6.77 4.26
CA LYS A 150 -12.21 -7.56 5.39
C LYS A 150 -13.44 -6.91 6.04
N SER A 151 -13.41 -5.60 6.30
CA SER A 151 -14.56 -4.89 6.86
C SER A 151 -15.78 -4.93 5.94
N VAL A 152 -15.60 -4.82 4.62
CA VAL A 152 -16.67 -4.96 3.63
C VAL A 152 -17.23 -6.40 3.60
N HIS A 153 -16.37 -7.41 3.73
CA HIS A 153 -16.80 -8.79 3.87
C HIS A 153 -17.56 -9.03 5.19
N ASP A 154 -17.07 -8.50 6.30
CA ASP A 154 -17.72 -8.60 7.61
C ASP A 154 -19.12 -7.92 7.55
N LEU A 155 -19.26 -6.80 6.83
CA LEU A 155 -20.55 -6.16 6.55
C LEU A 155 -21.47 -7.06 5.72
N ARG A 156 -20.93 -7.79 4.73
CA ARG A 156 -21.68 -8.75 3.93
C ARG A 156 -22.17 -9.94 4.78
N ASP A 157 -21.35 -10.45 5.69
CA ASP A 157 -21.76 -11.53 6.60
C ASP A 157 -22.84 -11.09 7.60
N LEU A 158 -22.96 -9.78 7.84
CA LEU A 158 -24.02 -9.18 8.67
C LEU A 158 -25.35 -9.00 7.90
N THR A 159 -25.34 -9.05 6.56
CA THR A 159 -26.58 -9.06 5.76
C THR A 159 -27.23 -10.45 5.81
N TYR A 160 -28.52 -10.55 6.16
CA TYR A 160 -29.22 -11.84 6.20
C TYR A 160 -29.96 -12.11 4.89
N LYS A 161 -29.82 -13.32 4.34
CA LYS A 161 -30.73 -13.89 3.34
C LYS A 161 -32.10 -14.08 3.99
N PHE A 162 -33.12 -13.32 3.58
CA PHE A 162 -34.50 -13.64 3.94
C PHE A 162 -34.76 -15.13 3.65
N LYS A 163 -34.98 -15.95 4.68
CA LYS A 163 -35.68 -17.23 4.49
C LYS A 163 -37.11 -16.83 4.22
N SER A 164 -37.53 -16.93 2.95
CA SER A 164 -38.94 -16.89 2.59
C SER A 164 -39.65 -18.00 3.37
N VAL A 165 -40.51 -17.61 4.31
CA VAL A 165 -41.55 -18.48 4.87
C VAL A 165 -42.79 -18.28 4.03
#